data_AF-J0PG22-F1
#
_entry.id   AF-J0PG22-F1
#
_cell.length_a   1.000
_cell.length_b   1.000
_cell.length_c   1.000
_cell.angle_alpha   90.00
_cell.angle_beta   90.00
_cell.angle_gamma   90.00
#
_symmetry.space_group_name_H-M   'P 1'
#
loop_
_entity.id
_entity.type
_entity.pdbx_description
1 polymer ?
#
loop_
_entity_poly.entity_id
_entity_poly.type
_entity_poly.pdbx_seq_one_letter_code
_entity_poly.pdbx_strand_id
1 'polypeptide(L)'
;MILRTQTNFVEFLEQVLEVLKEVEIDKTEYSTLLASIQKQQLVIPVVGNFSAGKSTLLNRFLGSSVLPTGITPYITPETSLATELHYSADERIEAFSSNDEKAESFELNEQSFEAIKENAAEYSYLKVYLNNEALKDSAPLVFVDMPGFDSPISSHTHAILEYLERSVHFVILISVEEYNHFVILTTGVEEYNLTKRMVRELKNLLEFDKGLSFILSKTDLGTPS
;
A
#
# COMPACT_ATOMS: atom_id res chain seq x y z
N MET A 1 11.66 13.56 1.22
CA MET A 1 12.56 13.25 0.06
C MET A 1 12.30 14.27 -1.07
N ILE A 2 13.27 14.63 -1.93
CA ILE A 2 13.00 15.47 -3.13
C ILE A 2 13.03 14.60 -4.39
N LEU A 3 11.92 14.54 -5.12
CA LEU A 3 11.85 13.84 -6.40
C LEU A 3 12.42 14.71 -7.52
N ARG A 4 13.68 14.46 -7.93
CA ARG A 4 14.34 15.24 -9.00
C ARG A 4 13.51 15.37 -10.27
N THR A 5 12.86 14.28 -10.69
CA THR A 5 11.99 14.29 -11.87
C THR A 5 10.81 15.25 -11.70
N GLN A 6 10.17 15.25 -10.53
CA GLN A 6 9.07 16.17 -10.21
C GLN A 6 9.54 17.62 -10.24
N THR A 7 10.69 17.92 -9.61
CA THR A 7 11.29 19.25 -9.62
C THR A 7 11.58 19.71 -11.05
N ASN A 8 12.22 18.88 -11.87
CA ASN A 8 12.52 19.21 -13.26
C ASN A 8 11.26 19.51 -14.08
N PHE A 9 10.17 18.75 -13.89
CA PHE A 9 8.91 19.00 -14.59
C PHE A 9 8.23 20.29 -14.13
N VAL A 10 8.26 20.58 -12.83
CA VAL A 10 7.73 21.84 -12.28
C VAL A 10 8.52 23.03 -12.84
N GLU A 11 9.85 22.99 -12.79
CA GLU A 11 10.71 24.05 -13.35
C GLU A 11 10.49 24.23 -14.86
N PHE A 12 10.35 23.14 -15.61
CA PHE A 12 10.05 23.19 -17.03
C PHE A 12 8.70 23.87 -17.30
N LEU A 13 7.67 23.49 -16.55
CA LEU A 13 6.35 24.11 -16.65
C LEU A 13 6.41 25.61 -16.33
N GLU A 14 7.11 26.01 -15.26
CA GLU A 14 7.29 27.43 -14.92
C GLU A 14 7.96 28.22 -16.05
N GLN A 15 8.97 27.64 -16.73
CA GLN A 15 9.61 28.26 -17.89
C GLN A 15 8.65 28.40 -19.08
N VAL A 16 7.83 27.38 -19.35
CA VAL A 16 6.79 27.46 -20.39
C VAL A 16 5.81 28.58 -20.06
N LEU A 17 5.36 28.69 -18.81
CA LEU A 17 4.43 29.74 -18.40
C LEU A 17 5.02 31.13 -18.60
N GLU A 18 6.32 31.30 -18.35
CA GLU A 18 7.03 32.56 -18.57
C GLU A 18 7.05 32.99 -20.04
N VAL A 19 7.32 32.07 -20.96
CA VAL A 19 7.24 32.33 -22.41
C VAL A 19 5.81 32.66 -22.84
N LEU A 20 4.82 32.01 -22.23
CA LEU A 20 3.39 32.22 -22.49
C LEU A 20 2.81 33.43 -21.73
N LYS A 21 3.60 34.25 -21.02
CA LYS A 21 3.09 35.44 -20.32
C LYS A 21 2.52 36.47 -21.28
N GLU A 22 3.13 36.64 -22.46
CA GLU A 22 2.77 37.67 -23.44
C GLU A 22 1.69 37.24 -24.44
N VAL A 23 1.23 35.98 -24.35
CA VAL A 23 0.21 35.43 -25.26
C VAL A 23 -1.08 35.17 -24.47
N GLU A 24 -2.22 35.61 -24.99
CA GLU A 24 -3.54 35.28 -24.45
C GLU A 24 -3.90 33.82 -24.79
N ILE A 25 -3.35 32.89 -24.01
CA ILE A 25 -3.70 31.46 -24.02
C ILE A 25 -4.38 31.12 -22.69
N ASP A 26 -5.37 30.24 -22.74
CA ASP A 26 -5.97 29.66 -21.53
C ASP A 26 -4.91 28.86 -20.74
N LYS A 27 -4.75 29.21 -19.45
CA LYS A 27 -3.76 28.63 -18.54
C LYS A 27 -4.37 27.60 -17.58
N THR A 28 -5.63 27.22 -17.79
CA THR A 28 -6.35 26.27 -16.93
C THR A 28 -5.69 24.89 -16.96
N GLU A 29 -5.37 24.36 -18.16
CA GLU A 29 -4.68 23.08 -18.31
C GLU A 29 -3.31 23.08 -17.62
N TYR A 30 -2.56 24.18 -17.76
CA TYR A 30 -1.29 24.37 -17.08
C TYR A 30 -1.43 24.24 -15.56
N SER A 31 -2.38 24.97 -14.97
CA SER A 31 -2.58 24.94 -13.52
C SER A 31 -3.01 23.56 -13.02
N THR A 32 -3.80 22.84 -13.82
CA THR A 32 -4.26 21.47 -13.53
C THR A 32 -3.09 20.50 -13.58
N LEU A 33 -2.25 20.57 -14.62
CA LEU A 33 -1.07 19.72 -14.78
C LEU A 33 -0.01 20.01 -13.71
N LEU A 34 0.22 21.28 -13.38
CA LEU A 34 1.14 21.65 -12.31
C LEU A 34 0.67 21.09 -10.97
N ALA A 35 -0.62 21.23 -10.66
CA ALA A 35 -1.20 20.69 -9.44
C ALA A 35 -1.14 19.16 -9.39
N SER A 36 -1.34 18.46 -10.51
CA SER A 36 -1.24 17.00 -10.55
C SER A 36 0.19 16.52 -10.33
N ILE A 37 1.18 17.17 -10.94
CA ILE A 37 2.60 16.86 -10.72
C ILE A 37 3.01 17.11 -9.28
N GLN A 38 2.63 18.26 -8.70
CA GLN A 38 2.98 18.62 -7.33
C GLN A 38 2.33 17.71 -6.29
N LYS A 39 1.10 17.25 -6.54
CA LYS A 39 0.36 16.35 -5.65
C LYS A 39 0.58 14.87 -5.96
N GLN A 40 1.47 14.55 -6.90
CA GLN A 40 1.71 13.17 -7.30
C GLN A 40 2.17 12.33 -6.10
N GLN A 41 1.42 11.28 -5.80
CA GLN A 41 1.74 10.29 -4.78
C GLN A 41 2.38 9.06 -5.43
N LEU A 42 3.30 8.42 -4.71
CA LEU A 42 3.98 7.21 -5.14
C LEU A 42 3.51 6.04 -4.30
N VAL A 43 2.59 5.24 -4.85
CA VAL A 43 1.94 4.16 -4.12
C VAL A 43 2.84 2.91 -4.07
N ILE A 44 3.06 2.40 -2.86
CA ILE A 44 3.93 1.27 -2.53
C ILE A 44 3.15 0.23 -1.72
N PRO A 45 2.48 -0.73 -2.38
CA PRO A 45 1.76 -1.78 -1.66
C PRO A 45 2.70 -2.80 -1.03
N VAL A 46 2.37 -3.18 0.21
CA VAL A 46 2.97 -4.30 0.92
C VAL A 46 2.06 -5.50 0.73
N VAL A 47 2.51 -6.48 -0.06
CA VAL A 47 1.77 -7.69 -0.44
C VAL A 47 2.44 -8.94 0.12
N GLY A 48 1.67 -10.01 0.24
CA GLY A 48 2.13 -11.28 0.80
C GLY A 48 0.95 -12.12 1.27
N ASN A 49 1.21 -13.36 1.64
CA ASN A 49 0.20 -14.25 2.18
C ASN A 49 -0.45 -13.71 3.47
N PHE A 50 -1.52 -14.39 3.90
CA PHE A 50 -2.10 -14.11 5.20
C PHE A 50 -1.06 -14.31 6.29
N SER A 51 -1.06 -13.44 7.30
CA SER A 51 -0.19 -13.58 8.48
C SER A 51 1.32 -13.51 8.19
N ALA A 52 1.73 -13.06 7.00
CA ALA A 52 3.13 -12.75 6.67
C ALA A 52 3.69 -11.57 7.50
N GLY A 53 2.84 -10.83 8.23
CA GLY A 53 3.23 -9.74 9.11
C GLY A 53 3.26 -8.35 8.45
N LYS A 54 2.42 -8.13 7.43
CA LYS A 54 2.36 -6.89 6.63
C LYS A 54 2.03 -5.66 7.49
N SER A 55 0.90 -5.70 8.19
CA SER A 55 0.48 -4.66 9.13
C SER A 55 1.49 -4.47 10.28
N THR A 56 2.11 -5.57 10.75
CA THR A 56 3.17 -5.50 11.77
C THR A 56 4.41 -4.78 11.25
N LEU A 57 4.85 -5.07 10.02
CA LEU A 57 5.98 -4.38 9.39
C LEU A 57 5.70 -2.88 9.27
N LEU A 58 4.50 -2.52 8.79
CA LEU A 58 4.09 -1.12 8.66
C LEU A 58 4.00 -0.40 10.01
N ASN A 59 3.41 -1.03 11.04
CA ASN A 59 3.42 -0.47 12.40
C ASN A 59 4.84 -0.27 12.95
N ARG A 60 5.77 -1.19 12.65
CA ARG A 60 7.18 -1.03 13.04
C ARG A 60 7.86 0.10 12.29
N PHE A 61 7.55 0.30 11.01
CA PHE A 61 8.00 1.46 10.24
C PHE A 61 7.46 2.78 10.81
N LEU A 62 6.18 2.81 11.20
CA LEU A 62 5.55 3.98 11.83
C LEU A 62 6.09 4.25 13.25
N GLY A 63 6.66 3.26 13.92
CA GLY A 63 7.04 3.33 15.33
C GLY A 63 5.85 3.29 16.30
N SER A 64 4.65 2.94 15.81
CA SER A 64 3.39 2.95 16.55
C SER A 64 2.44 1.87 16.05
N SER A 65 1.60 1.33 16.94
CA SER A 65 0.59 0.31 16.60
C SER A 65 -0.71 0.95 16.10
N VAL A 66 -0.72 1.41 14.85
CA VAL A 66 -1.90 2.08 14.25
C VAL A 66 -2.79 1.08 13.53
N LEU A 67 -2.20 0.24 12.68
CA LEU A 67 -2.94 -0.76 11.93
C LEU A 67 -3.33 -1.93 12.85
N PRO A 68 -4.56 -2.45 12.77
CA PRO A 68 -4.95 -3.65 13.49
C PRO A 68 -4.01 -4.82 13.17
N THR A 69 -3.55 -5.52 14.20
CA THR A 69 -2.76 -6.75 14.04
C THR A 69 -3.45 -7.88 14.79
N GLY A 70 -3.51 -9.08 14.20
CA GLY A 70 -4.18 -10.25 14.80
C GLY A 70 -3.50 -10.84 16.04
N ILE A 71 -2.69 -10.05 16.76
CA ILE A 71 -1.92 -10.44 17.94
C ILE A 71 -2.68 -10.06 19.23
N THR A 72 -3.71 -9.21 19.15
CA THR A 72 -4.60 -8.94 20.28
C THR A 72 -5.62 -10.09 20.43
N PRO A 73 -5.76 -10.70 21.63
CA PRO A 73 -6.45 -11.99 21.83
C PRO A 73 -7.98 -11.97 21.62
N TYR A 74 -8.56 -10.84 21.22
CA TYR A 74 -10.01 -10.68 21.00
C TYR A 74 -10.39 -10.26 19.57
N ILE A 75 -9.42 -10.05 18.66
CA ILE A 75 -9.72 -9.56 17.31
C ILE A 75 -9.22 -10.56 16.26
N THR A 76 -10.17 -11.10 15.49
CA THR A 76 -9.92 -11.98 14.33
C THR A 76 -9.10 -11.27 13.25
N PRO A 77 -8.29 -12.02 12.48
CA PRO A 77 -7.22 -11.43 11.72
C PRO A 77 -7.66 -10.99 10.32
N GLU A 78 -6.80 -10.19 9.70
CA GLU A 78 -6.77 -9.78 8.29
C GLU A 78 -7.47 -8.48 7.91
N THR A 79 -6.67 -7.48 7.54
CA THR A 79 -7.07 -6.29 6.79
C THR A 79 -7.89 -6.75 5.59
N SER A 80 -9.21 -6.63 5.65
CA SER A 80 -10.12 -7.02 4.56
C SER A 80 -10.11 -6.00 3.42
N LEU A 81 -9.74 -4.76 3.75
CA LEU A 81 -9.64 -3.62 2.86
C LEU A 81 -8.19 -3.19 2.71
N ALA A 82 -7.80 -2.80 1.50
CA ALA A 82 -6.51 -2.12 1.32
C ALA A 82 -6.50 -0.83 2.15
N THR A 83 -5.42 -0.58 2.88
CA THR A 83 -5.31 0.56 3.78
C THR A 83 -4.10 1.40 3.42
N GLU A 84 -4.33 2.59 2.88
CA GLU A 84 -3.31 3.56 2.52
C GLU A 84 -2.90 4.41 3.71
N LEU A 85 -1.60 4.59 3.91
CA LEU A 85 -1.04 5.43 4.97
C LEU A 85 -0.59 6.77 4.38
N HIS A 86 -1.25 7.83 4.82
CA HIS A 86 -1.01 9.20 4.38
C HIS A 86 -0.53 10.07 5.54
N TYR A 87 0.41 10.99 5.28
CA TYR A 87 0.76 12.01 6.26
C TYR A 87 -0.33 13.10 6.31
N SER A 88 -0.74 13.50 7.50
CA SER A 88 -1.54 14.70 7.75
C SER A 88 -1.38 15.19 9.18
N ALA A 89 -1.49 16.51 9.40
CA ALA A 89 -1.58 17.04 10.75
C ALA A 89 -2.94 16.76 11.42
N ASP A 90 -3.97 16.46 10.62
CA ASP A 90 -5.32 16.10 11.06
C ASP A 90 -5.52 14.59 10.92
N GLU A 91 -5.47 13.89 12.05
CA GLU A 91 -5.52 12.43 12.10
C GLU A 91 -6.94 11.91 11.98
N ARG A 92 -7.18 11.01 11.02
CA ARG A 92 -8.50 10.44 10.74
C ARG A 92 -8.41 9.20 9.86
N ILE A 93 -9.51 8.47 9.78
CA ILE A 93 -9.71 7.41 8.81
C ILE A 93 -10.77 7.86 7.81
N GLU A 94 -10.55 7.65 6.52
CA GLU A 94 -11.52 7.88 5.47
C GLU A 94 -11.78 6.57 4.72
N ALA A 95 -13.04 6.17 4.59
CA ALA A 95 -13.44 5.01 3.83
C ALA A 95 -13.93 5.43 2.44
N PHE A 96 -13.51 4.71 1.40
CA PHE A 96 -13.77 5.03 0.00
C PHE A 96 -14.56 3.92 -0.69
N SER A 97 -15.43 4.33 -1.61
CA SER A 97 -16.15 3.43 -2.52
C SER A 97 -15.29 3.05 -3.74
N SER A 98 -15.79 2.13 -4.57
CA SER A 98 -15.09 1.67 -5.79
C SER A 98 -14.89 2.77 -6.84
N ASN A 99 -15.62 3.88 -6.74
CA ASN A 99 -15.52 5.01 -7.67
C ASN A 99 -14.57 6.10 -7.17
N ASP A 100 -13.74 5.79 -6.17
CA ASP A 100 -12.79 6.74 -5.54
C ASP A 100 -13.47 7.91 -4.81
N GLU A 101 -14.78 7.80 -4.55
CA GLU A 101 -15.54 8.78 -3.78
C GLU A 101 -15.46 8.46 -2.28
N LYS A 102 -15.18 9.49 -1.47
CA LYS A 102 -15.20 9.40 0.00
C LYS A 102 -16.62 9.07 0.45
N ALA A 103 -16.78 7.90 1.04
CA ALA A 103 -18.06 7.45 1.61
C ALA A 103 -18.24 8.00 3.03
N GLU A 104 -17.24 7.81 3.89
CA GLU A 104 -17.34 8.14 5.31
C GLU A 104 -16.00 8.58 5.92
N SER A 105 -16.06 9.28 7.04
CA SER A 105 -14.91 9.74 7.82
C SER A 105 -15.06 9.31 9.27
N PHE A 106 -14.01 8.75 9.85
CA PHE A 106 -13.99 8.28 11.23
C PHE A 106 -12.81 8.88 11.99
N GLU A 107 -12.93 8.90 13.31
CA GLU A 107 -11.81 9.19 14.19
C GLU A 107 -10.77 8.07 14.13
N LEU A 108 -9.50 8.39 14.39
CA LEU A 108 -8.44 7.39 14.45
C LEU A 108 -8.45 6.70 15.82
N ASN A 109 -9.23 5.64 15.95
CA ASN A 109 -9.28 4.81 17.14
C ASN A 109 -9.66 3.34 16.81
N GLU A 110 -9.48 2.45 17.78
CA GLU A 110 -9.76 1.03 17.63
C GLU A 110 -11.24 0.75 17.34
N GLN A 111 -12.17 1.49 17.98
CA GLN A 111 -13.60 1.30 17.75
C GLN A 111 -14.01 1.61 16.31
N SER A 112 -13.35 2.59 15.69
CA SER A 112 -13.59 2.96 14.29
C SER A 112 -13.12 1.85 13.35
N PHE A 113 -11.96 1.23 13.62
CA PHE A 113 -11.52 0.07 12.84
C PHE A 113 -12.47 -1.13 12.99
N GLU A 114 -13.04 -1.35 14.18
CA GLU A 114 -14.06 -2.38 14.41
C GLU A 114 -15.34 -2.09 13.61
N ALA A 115 -15.87 -0.87 13.68
CA ALA A 115 -17.07 -0.46 12.95
C ALA A 115 -16.88 -0.56 11.42
N ILE A 116 -15.72 -0.15 10.91
CA ILE A 116 -15.37 -0.28 9.49
C ILE A 116 -15.30 -1.75 9.09
N LYS A 117 -14.74 -2.62 9.94
CA LYS A 117 -14.64 -4.05 9.67
C LYS A 117 -16.02 -4.71 9.60
N GLU A 118 -16.96 -4.33 10.45
CA GLU A 118 -18.34 -4.82 10.41
C GLU A 118 -19.05 -4.44 9.10
N ASN A 119 -18.72 -3.28 8.54
CA ASN A 119 -19.31 -2.74 7.31
C ASN A 119 -18.36 -2.83 6.11
N ALA A 120 -17.33 -3.70 6.16
CA ALA A 120 -16.27 -3.73 5.16
C ALA A 120 -16.76 -4.03 3.73
N ALA A 121 -17.95 -4.63 3.57
CA ALA A 121 -18.56 -4.87 2.28
C ALA A 121 -19.04 -3.60 1.57
N GLU A 122 -19.19 -2.49 2.30
CA GLU A 122 -19.63 -1.19 1.76
C GLU A 122 -18.46 -0.34 1.23
N TYR A 123 -17.23 -0.72 1.56
CA TYR A 123 -16.03 0.02 1.24
C TYR A 123 -15.11 -0.78 0.33
N SER A 124 -14.30 -0.09 -0.46
CA SER A 124 -13.29 -0.70 -1.34
C SER A 124 -11.89 -0.61 -0.74
N TYR A 125 -11.55 0.54 -0.15
CA TYR A 125 -10.27 0.75 0.52
C TYR A 125 -10.39 1.89 1.55
N LEU A 126 -9.35 2.04 2.39
CA LEU A 126 -9.25 3.04 3.43
C LEU A 126 -8.05 3.96 3.18
N LYS A 127 -8.18 5.24 3.55
CA LYS A 127 -7.04 6.15 3.77
C LYS A 127 -6.95 6.48 5.24
N VAL A 128 -5.82 6.19 5.84
CA VAL A 128 -5.50 6.54 7.23
C VAL A 128 -4.52 7.70 7.19
N TYR A 129 -4.95 8.83 7.73
CA TYR A 129 -4.15 10.05 7.81
C TYR A 129 -3.53 10.14 9.20
N LEU A 130 -2.22 10.31 9.26
CA LEU A 130 -1.44 10.25 10.50
C LEU A 130 -0.46 11.42 10.60
N ASN A 131 -0.34 11.98 11.79
CA ASN A 131 0.68 12.97 12.10
C ASN A 131 1.97 12.26 12.53
N ASN A 132 2.55 11.50 11.59
CA ASN A 132 3.70 10.64 11.83
C ASN A 132 4.93 11.11 11.04
N GLU A 133 6.05 11.28 11.74
CA GLU A 133 7.30 11.76 11.14
C GLU A 133 7.86 10.79 10.09
N ALA A 134 7.73 9.47 10.25
CA ALA A 134 8.19 8.52 9.23
C ALA A 134 7.43 8.70 7.90
N LEU A 135 6.11 8.92 7.94
CA LEU A 135 5.33 9.22 6.74
C LEU A 135 5.71 10.57 6.13
N LYS A 136 5.87 11.60 6.96
CA LYS A 136 6.29 12.94 6.54
C LYS A 136 7.65 12.93 5.83
N ASP A 137 8.63 12.23 6.40
CA ASP A 137 9.99 12.15 5.87
C ASP A 137 10.05 11.33 4.57
N SER A 138 9.20 10.30 4.50
CA SER A 138 9.07 9.42 3.34
C SER A 138 8.24 10.02 2.19
N ALA A 139 7.61 11.19 2.39
CA ALA A 139 6.83 11.83 1.34
C ALA A 139 7.64 12.00 0.03
N PRO A 140 7.02 11.73 -1.14
CA PRO A 140 5.59 11.51 -1.38
C PRO A 140 5.18 10.02 -1.47
N LEU A 141 5.87 9.12 -0.77
CA LEU A 141 5.49 7.71 -0.72
C LEU A 141 4.16 7.51 0.04
N VAL A 142 3.33 6.61 -0.46
CA VAL A 142 2.10 6.13 0.19
C VAL A 142 2.23 4.62 0.34
N PHE A 143 2.38 4.16 1.57
CA PHE A 143 2.43 2.73 1.85
C PHE A 143 1.03 2.17 1.97
N VAL A 144 0.79 0.98 1.40
CA VAL A 144 -0.52 0.33 1.43
C VAL A 144 -0.41 -1.02 2.11
N ASP A 145 -1.16 -1.21 3.20
CA ASP A 145 -1.35 -2.54 3.79
C ASP A 145 -2.39 -3.28 2.94
N MET A 146 -1.94 -4.29 2.20
CA MET A 146 -2.83 -5.08 1.34
C MET A 146 -3.41 -6.27 2.10
N PRO A 147 -4.66 -6.69 1.79
CA PRO A 147 -5.17 -7.99 2.20
C PRO A 147 -4.26 -9.14 1.73
N GLY A 148 -4.23 -10.25 2.48
CA GLY A 148 -3.39 -11.39 2.13
C GLY A 148 -3.85 -12.15 0.88
N PHE A 149 -2.90 -12.74 0.14
CA PHE A 149 -3.20 -13.51 -1.08
C PHE A 149 -4.13 -14.69 -0.86
N ASP A 150 -4.10 -15.33 0.30
CA ASP A 150 -4.84 -16.58 0.55
C ASP A 150 -6.24 -16.37 1.14
N SER A 151 -6.66 -15.11 1.32
CA SER A 151 -8.01 -14.83 1.80
C SER A 151 -9.08 -15.26 0.77
N PRO A 152 -10.17 -15.93 1.19
CA PRO A 152 -11.16 -16.56 0.31
C PRO A 152 -12.08 -15.60 -0.44
N ILE A 153 -11.88 -14.29 -0.36
CA ILE A 153 -12.82 -13.29 -0.89
C ILE A 153 -12.41 -12.82 -2.29
N SER A 154 -13.36 -12.81 -3.22
CA SER A 154 -13.23 -12.33 -4.61
C SER A 154 -12.86 -10.84 -4.71
N SER A 155 -13.10 -10.04 -3.66
CA SER A 155 -12.72 -8.63 -3.58
C SER A 155 -11.20 -8.41 -3.54
N HIS A 156 -10.41 -9.39 -3.10
CA HIS A 156 -8.95 -9.21 -2.95
C HIS A 156 -8.17 -9.25 -4.26
N THR A 157 -8.59 -10.09 -5.22
CA THR A 157 -8.00 -10.08 -6.56
C THR A 157 -8.27 -8.74 -7.25
N HIS A 158 -9.44 -8.14 -7.00
CA HIS A 158 -9.78 -6.83 -7.53
C HIS A 158 -8.91 -5.72 -6.93
N ALA A 159 -8.69 -5.73 -5.61
CA ALA A 159 -7.79 -4.78 -4.95
C ALA A 159 -6.36 -4.88 -5.51
N ILE A 160 -5.79 -6.08 -5.63
CA ILE A 160 -4.44 -6.24 -6.20
C ILE A 160 -4.36 -5.70 -7.64
N LEU A 161 -5.37 -5.95 -8.47
CA LEU A 161 -5.44 -5.42 -9.84
C LEU A 161 -5.58 -3.88 -9.87
N GLU A 162 -6.37 -3.30 -8.97
CA GLU A 162 -6.49 -1.84 -8.87
C GLU A 162 -5.14 -1.20 -8.50
N TYR A 163 -4.44 -1.77 -7.51
CA TYR A 163 -3.13 -1.28 -7.10
C TYR A 163 -2.04 -1.62 -8.13
N LEU A 164 -2.20 -2.62 -8.99
CA LEU A 164 -1.26 -2.92 -10.07
C LEU A 164 -1.07 -1.75 -11.03
N GLU A 165 -2.15 -1.07 -11.42
CA GLU A 165 -2.06 0.07 -12.33
C GLU A 165 -1.43 1.30 -11.65
N ARG A 166 -1.85 1.59 -10.41
CA ARG A 166 -1.52 2.82 -9.69
C ARG A 166 -0.17 2.79 -8.99
N SER A 167 0.37 1.61 -8.71
CA SER A 167 1.59 1.45 -7.91
C SER A 167 2.84 1.60 -8.75
N VAL A 168 3.87 2.17 -8.13
CA VAL A 168 5.19 2.33 -8.77
C VAL A 168 6.16 1.24 -8.36
N HIS A 169 5.92 0.60 -7.21
CA HIS A 169 6.77 -0.46 -6.67
C HIS A 169 5.96 -1.33 -5.69
N PHE A 170 6.32 -2.60 -5.55
CA PHE A 170 5.71 -3.51 -4.59
C PHE A 170 6.74 -4.05 -3.59
N VAL A 171 6.33 -4.10 -2.33
CA VAL A 171 7.09 -4.78 -1.27
C VAL A 171 6.42 -6.13 -1.02
N ILE A 172 7.17 -7.20 -1.23
CA ILE A 172 6.69 -8.57 -1.12
C ILE A 172 7.22 -9.16 0.18
N LEU A 173 6.31 -9.36 1.12
CA LEU A 173 6.61 -9.91 2.43
C LEU A 173 6.38 -11.43 2.43
N ILE A 174 7.43 -12.18 2.75
CA ILE A 174 7.41 -13.64 2.88
C ILE A 174 7.96 -13.96 4.26
N SER A 175 7.26 -14.76 5.06
CA SER A 175 7.79 -15.21 6.36
C SER A 175 8.86 -16.29 6.18
N VAL A 176 9.76 -16.45 7.16
CA VAL A 176 10.78 -17.52 7.12
C VAL A 176 10.16 -18.91 6.95
N GLU A 177 9.02 -19.18 7.57
CA GLU A 177 8.30 -20.43 7.41
C GLU A 177 7.87 -20.66 5.95
N GLU A 178 7.31 -19.63 5.30
CA GLU A 178 6.91 -19.66 3.89
C GLU A 178 8.09 -19.71 2.93
N TYR A 179 9.21 -19.11 3.31
CA TYR A 179 10.44 -19.18 2.52
C TYR A 179 11.06 -20.57 2.59
N ASN A 180 11.18 -21.17 3.78
CA ASN A 180 11.70 -22.53 3.94
C ASN A 180 10.88 -23.52 3.11
N HIS A 181 9.58 -23.31 3.13
CA HIS A 181 8.60 -24.00 2.33
C HIS A 181 8.80 -23.79 0.80
N PHE A 182 9.13 -22.58 0.35
CA PHE A 182 9.53 -22.32 -1.06
C PHE A 182 10.76 -23.12 -1.47
N VAL A 183 11.80 -23.11 -0.64
CA VAL A 183 13.08 -23.76 -0.93
C VAL A 183 12.89 -25.27 -1.08
N ILE A 184 12.12 -25.88 -0.18
CA ILE A 184 11.82 -27.32 -0.20
C ILE A 184 11.18 -27.75 -1.54
N LEU A 185 10.26 -26.94 -2.09
CA LEU A 185 9.59 -27.22 -3.37
C LEU A 185 10.53 -27.18 -4.58
N THR A 186 11.53 -26.29 -4.57
CA THR A 186 12.52 -26.23 -5.65
C THR A 186 13.55 -27.37 -5.59
N THR A 187 13.65 -28.04 -4.45
CA THR A 187 14.56 -29.16 -4.21
C THR A 187 13.92 -30.55 -4.31
N GLY A 188 12.61 -30.63 -4.60
CA GLY A 188 11.92 -31.89 -4.92
C GLY A 188 11.56 -32.78 -3.73
N VAL A 189 11.52 -32.24 -2.50
CA VAL A 189 11.06 -32.98 -1.32
C VAL A 189 9.59 -32.66 -1.09
N GLU A 190 8.73 -33.67 -1.21
CA GLU A 190 7.28 -33.55 -0.98
C GLU A 190 6.98 -33.28 0.50
N GLU A 191 6.61 -32.05 0.80
CA GLU A 191 5.30 -31.66 1.34
C GLU A 191 5.39 -30.18 1.74
N TYR A 192 4.27 -29.48 1.54
CA TYR A 192 4.05 -28.05 1.77
C TYR A 192 4.32 -27.14 0.54
N ASN A 193 3.22 -26.69 -0.09
CA ASN A 193 3.14 -25.92 -1.34
C ASN A 193 2.97 -24.41 -1.12
N LEU A 194 3.89 -23.58 -1.64
CA LEU A 194 3.65 -22.16 -1.73
C LEU A 194 2.37 -22.04 -2.52
N THR A 195 1.36 -21.36 -1.99
CA THR A 195 0.04 -21.44 -2.59
C THR A 195 0.20 -21.06 -4.06
N LYS A 196 -0.23 -21.92 -5.00
CA LYS A 196 -0.12 -21.67 -6.46
C LYS A 196 -0.62 -20.26 -6.84
N ARG A 197 -1.52 -19.72 -6.01
CA ARG A 197 -2.01 -18.35 -5.99
C ARG A 197 -0.90 -17.32 -5.83
N MET A 198 -0.05 -17.37 -4.79
CA MET A 198 1.05 -16.41 -4.60
C MET A 198 2.00 -16.39 -5.81
N VAL A 199 2.44 -17.56 -6.30
CA VAL A 199 3.31 -17.63 -7.49
C VAL A 199 2.64 -17.01 -8.72
N ARG A 200 1.33 -17.21 -8.90
CA ARG A 200 0.57 -16.59 -9.98
C ARG A 200 0.50 -15.07 -9.81
N GLU A 201 0.20 -14.56 -8.61
CA GLU A 201 0.15 -13.11 -8.37
C GLU A 201 1.52 -12.44 -8.56
N LEU A 202 2.61 -13.12 -8.16
CA LEU A 202 3.98 -12.66 -8.44
C LEU A 202 4.29 -12.58 -9.94
N LYS A 203 3.83 -13.57 -10.73
CA LYS A 203 3.96 -13.54 -12.18
C LYS A 203 3.17 -12.38 -12.80
N ASN A 204 1.93 -12.17 -12.35
CA ASN A 204 1.13 -11.02 -12.78
C ASN A 204 1.91 -9.71 -12.52
N LEU A 205 2.43 -9.53 -11.30
CA LEU A 205 3.23 -8.35 -10.92
C LEU A 205 4.45 -8.11 -11.82
N LEU A 206 5.16 -9.19 -12.19
CA LEU A 206 6.32 -9.12 -13.08
C LEU A 206 5.95 -8.76 -14.53
N GLU A 207 4.77 -9.15 -15.01
CA GLU A 207 4.29 -8.81 -16.35
C GLU A 207 4.02 -7.30 -16.52
N PHE A 208 3.73 -6.58 -15.43
CA PHE A 208 3.45 -5.13 -15.44
C PHE A 208 4.70 -4.22 -15.32
N ASP A 209 5.90 -4.78 -15.45
CA ASP A 209 7.18 -4.05 -15.36
C ASP A 209 7.30 -3.18 -14.09
N LYS A 210 6.73 -3.66 -12.98
CA LYS A 210 6.76 -2.96 -11.69
C LYS A 210 8.03 -3.33 -10.93
N GLY A 211 8.62 -2.35 -10.25
CA GLY A 211 9.72 -2.60 -9.33
C GLY A 211 9.26 -3.46 -8.15
N LEU A 212 10.05 -4.46 -7.78
CA LEU A 212 9.74 -5.38 -6.67
C LEU A 212 10.88 -5.40 -5.65
N SER A 213 10.53 -5.54 -4.37
CA SER A 213 11.49 -5.85 -3.30
C SER A 213 10.95 -6.95 -2.41
N PHE A 214 11.78 -7.94 -2.10
CA PHE A 214 11.41 -9.04 -1.22
C PHE A 214 11.92 -8.77 0.19
N ILE A 215 11.07 -8.96 1.19
CA ILE A 215 11.41 -8.86 2.61
C ILE A 215 11.08 -10.19 3.27
N LEU A 216 12.06 -10.74 3.98
CA LEU A 216 11.89 -11.93 4.81
C LEU A 216 11.46 -11.51 6.22
N SER A 217 10.27 -11.91 6.64
CA SER A 217 9.71 -11.59 7.96
C SER A 217 9.83 -12.76 8.94
N LYS A 218 9.64 -12.47 10.25
CA LYS A 218 9.71 -13.47 11.34
C LYS A 218 11.04 -14.23 11.40
N THR A 219 12.15 -13.54 11.14
CA THR A 219 13.48 -14.14 11.10
C THR A 219 13.97 -14.63 12.46
N ASP A 220 13.39 -14.13 13.53
CA ASP A 220 13.57 -14.59 14.90
C ASP A 220 12.98 -15.99 15.17
N LEU A 221 12.03 -16.45 14.36
CA LEU A 221 11.46 -17.81 14.45
C LEU A 221 12.24 -18.84 13.64
N GLY A 222 13.17 -18.39 12.78
CA GLY A 222 14.10 -19.28 12.09
C GLY A 222 15.11 -19.85 13.08
N THR A 223 15.27 -21.17 13.13
CA THR A 223 16.40 -21.77 13.84
C THR A 223 17.71 -21.28 13.20
N PRO A 224 18.70 -20.84 14.00
CA PRO A 224 20.00 -20.50 13.45
C PRO A 224 20.58 -21.74 12.77
N SER A 225 21.10 -21.52 11.55
CA SER A 225 21.78 -22.54 10.74
C SER A 225 23.06 -23.03 11.42
#